data_AF-A0A520Y253-F1
#
_entry.id   AF-A0A520Y253-F1
#
_cell.length_a   1.000
_cell.length_b   1.000
_cell.length_c   1.000
_cell.angle_alpha   90.00
_cell.angle_beta   90.00
_cell.angle_gamma   90.00
#
_symmetry.space_group_name_H-M   'P 1'
#
loop_
_entity.id
_entity.type
_entity.pdbx_description
1 polymer ?
#
loop_
_entity_poly.entity_id
_entity_poly.type
_entity_poly.pdbx_seq_one_letter_code
_entity_poly.pdbx_strand_id
1 'polypeptide(L)'
;MLFSRTADNRGMEVFEGTVRLVGDPDALPAVLLVDGDRLRVSARQQQIGNWQLSDVTANLEPDGCHVVVEGEELVVSVPELMEFVAAIGPHAANPGNGSLRELGRQKVEKTEPARPAMRKADRIGLPSATRAGAGMVLVAIGLAIWAPLVLVGLILLAALASLLLGGFALMDPYLAVRIPDPVTPSLLFRVGVGGVVVAIVLAVVL
;
A
#
# COMPACT_ATOMS: atom_id res chain seq x y z
N MET A 1 12.10 -26.45 5.64
CA MET A 1 10.95 -27.26 5.20
C MET A 1 10.75 -26.94 3.72
N LEU A 2 10.94 -27.93 2.86
CA LEU A 2 10.80 -27.81 1.40
C LEU A 2 9.33 -28.11 1.08
N PHE A 3 8.57 -27.11 0.65
CA PHE A 3 7.16 -27.28 0.27
C PHE A 3 7.08 -27.57 -1.23
N SER A 4 6.56 -28.75 -1.56
CA SER A 4 6.45 -29.25 -2.92
C SER A 4 5.27 -28.61 -3.65
N ARG A 5 5.59 -28.08 -4.84
CA ARG A 5 4.69 -27.62 -5.89
C ARG A 5 3.61 -28.66 -6.19
N THR A 6 2.34 -28.32 -5.98
CA THR A 6 1.19 -29.09 -6.50
C THR A 6 0.63 -28.31 -7.68
N ALA A 7 1.09 -28.62 -8.89
CA ALA A 7 0.49 -28.07 -10.10
C ALA A 7 -0.87 -28.77 -10.31
N ASP A 8 -1.97 -28.09 -9.98
CA ASP A 8 -3.30 -28.51 -10.41
C ASP A 8 -3.47 -28.15 -11.89
N ASN A 9 -4.06 -29.05 -12.66
CA ASN A 9 -4.03 -29.12 -14.13
C ASN A 9 -4.93 -28.04 -14.81
N ARG A 10 -5.17 -26.91 -14.13
CA ARG A 10 -6.13 -25.85 -14.51
C ARG A 10 -5.49 -24.52 -14.91
N GLY A 11 -4.16 -24.46 -15.06
CA GLY A 11 -3.47 -23.19 -15.36
C GLY A 11 -3.44 -22.22 -14.18
N MET A 12 -3.67 -22.72 -12.96
CA MET A 12 -3.53 -21.97 -11.72
C MET A 12 -2.14 -22.21 -11.16
N GLU A 13 -1.30 -21.17 -11.15
CA GLU A 13 0.03 -21.21 -10.58
C GLU A 13 0.01 -20.59 -9.18
N VAL A 14 0.65 -21.29 -8.24
CA VAL A 14 0.68 -20.88 -6.83
C VAL A 14 2.12 -20.60 -6.45
N PHE A 15 2.37 -19.40 -5.95
CA PHE A 15 3.68 -18.96 -5.49
C PHE A 15 3.59 -18.59 -4.01
N GLU A 16 4.52 -19.12 -3.21
CA GLU A 16 4.64 -18.78 -1.80
C GLU A 16 5.82 -17.84 -1.59
N GLY A 17 5.62 -16.78 -0.83
CA GLY A 17 6.67 -15.80 -0.57
C GLY A 17 6.28 -14.81 0.51
N THR A 18 6.86 -13.62 0.42
CA THR A 18 6.52 -12.49 1.28
C THR A 18 6.02 -11.32 0.44
N VAL A 19 5.10 -10.55 1.01
CA VAL A 19 4.61 -9.29 0.47
C VAL A 19 4.78 -8.20 1.52
N ARG A 20 5.18 -7.01 1.09
CA ARG A 20 5.21 -5.80 1.92
C ARG A 20 4.74 -4.60 1.10
N LEU A 21 4.18 -3.60 1.78
CA LEU A 21 3.85 -2.33 1.13
C LEU A 21 5.11 -1.46 1.04
N VAL A 22 5.26 -0.68 -0.03
CA VAL A 22 6.37 0.29 -0.11
C VAL A 22 6.26 1.31 1.02
N GLY A 23 7.34 1.45 1.80
CA GLY A 23 7.39 2.30 2.99
C GLY A 23 7.08 1.56 4.31
N ASP A 24 6.59 0.31 4.24
CA ASP A 24 6.38 -0.54 5.41
C ASP A 24 7.57 -1.51 5.59
N PRO A 25 8.26 -1.52 6.74
CA PRO A 25 9.31 -2.49 7.02
C PRO A 25 8.77 -3.92 7.24
N ASP A 26 7.49 -4.09 7.56
CA ASP A 26 6.94 -5.39 7.94
C ASP A 26 6.53 -6.22 6.71
N ALA A 27 7.29 -7.29 6.45
CA ALA A 27 6.96 -8.26 5.43
C ALA A 27 6.03 -9.35 5.98
N LEU A 28 4.93 -9.59 5.26
CA LEU A 28 3.95 -10.61 5.60
C LEU A 28 4.12 -11.85 4.71
N PRO A 29 4.06 -13.07 5.26
CA PRO A 29 4.02 -14.28 4.45
C PRO A 29 2.71 -14.30 3.64
N ALA A 30 2.84 -14.50 2.33
CA ALA A 30 1.75 -14.45 1.38
C ALA A 30 1.80 -15.60 0.37
N VAL A 31 0.61 -15.98 -0.07
CA VAL A 31 0.35 -16.92 -1.16
C VAL A 31 -0.20 -16.10 -2.32
N LEU A 32 0.51 -16.12 -3.43
CA LEU A 32 0.14 -15.47 -4.67
C LEU A 32 -0.39 -16.54 -5.63
N LEU A 33 -1.62 -16.33 -6.08
CA LEU A 33 -2.34 -17.21 -6.97
C LEU A 33 -2.49 -16.47 -8.29
N VAL A 34 -1.90 -17.01 -9.34
CA VAL A 34 -2.05 -16.54 -10.72
C VAL A 34 -2.98 -17.52 -11.42
N ASP A 35 -4.19 -17.08 -11.75
CA ASP A 35 -5.23 -17.90 -12.37
C ASP A 35 -5.70 -17.21 -13.64
N GLY A 36 -5.18 -17.64 -14.79
CA GLY A 36 -5.48 -17.05 -16.10
C GLY A 36 -5.14 -15.56 -16.16
N ASP A 37 -6.16 -14.71 -16.10
CA ASP A 37 -6.06 -13.24 -16.19
C ASP A 37 -6.12 -12.54 -14.83
N ARG A 38 -6.09 -13.29 -13.70
CA ARG A 38 -6.21 -12.70 -12.36
C ARG A 38 -5.01 -13.02 -11.47
N LEU A 39 -4.63 -12.01 -10.68
CA LEU A 39 -3.69 -12.12 -9.58
C LEU A 39 -4.46 -12.00 -8.27
N ARG A 40 -4.47 -13.06 -7.46
CA ARG A 40 -4.99 -13.04 -6.10
C ARG A 40 -3.84 -13.14 -5.11
N VAL A 41 -3.76 -12.20 -4.19
CA VAL A 41 -2.75 -12.19 -3.12
C VAL A 41 -3.45 -12.38 -1.79
N SER A 42 -3.03 -13.41 -1.05
CA SER A 42 -3.55 -13.71 0.28
C SER A 42 -2.40 -13.72 1.28
N ALA A 43 -2.54 -13.04 2.41
CA ALA A 43 -1.61 -13.17 3.53
C ALA A 43 -2.31 -13.84 4.70
N ARG A 44 -1.66 -14.87 5.27
CA ARG A 44 -2.21 -15.69 6.36
C ARG A 44 -3.56 -16.35 5.98
N GLN A 45 -4.67 -15.74 6.37
CA GLN A 45 -6.05 -16.20 6.10
C GLN A 45 -6.93 -15.09 5.53
N GLN A 46 -6.35 -13.94 5.19
CA GLN A 46 -7.05 -12.80 4.64
C GLN A 46 -6.60 -12.56 3.21
N GLN A 47 -7.57 -12.46 2.30
CA GLN A 47 -7.31 -12.01 0.94
C GLN A 47 -6.95 -10.52 0.99
N ILE A 48 -5.72 -10.18 0.60
CA ILE A 48 -5.26 -8.79 0.50
C ILE A 48 -5.94 -8.16 -0.72
N GLY A 49 -5.91 -8.85 -1.85
CA GLY A 49 -6.46 -8.33 -3.08
C GLY A 49 -6.68 -9.39 -4.15
N ASN A 50 -7.47 -9.03 -5.15
CA ASN A 50 -7.78 -9.84 -6.32
C ASN A 50 -7.99 -8.92 -7.52
N TRP A 51 -6.97 -8.84 -8.36
CA TRP A 51 -6.88 -7.87 -9.45
C TRP A 51 -6.79 -8.58 -10.79
N GLN A 52 -7.21 -7.90 -11.86
CA GLN A 52 -6.95 -8.36 -13.22
C GLN A 52 -5.49 -8.07 -13.56
N LEU A 53 -4.81 -9.01 -14.20
CA LEU A 53 -3.41 -8.86 -14.62
C LEU A 53 -3.23 -7.70 -15.62
N SER A 54 -4.28 -7.29 -16.32
CA SER A 54 -4.28 -6.08 -17.18
C SER A 54 -4.04 -4.79 -16.40
N ASP A 55 -4.41 -4.76 -15.12
CA ASP A 55 -4.33 -3.58 -14.25
C ASP A 55 -3.07 -3.62 -13.36
N VAL A 56 -2.30 -4.70 -13.46
CA VAL A 56 -1.11 -4.97 -12.67
C VAL A 56 0.12 -4.62 -13.48
N THR A 57 0.96 -3.71 -12.96
CA THR A 57 2.29 -3.45 -13.53
C THR A 57 3.35 -4.10 -12.64
N ALA A 58 4.23 -4.90 -13.23
CA ALA A 58 5.30 -5.59 -12.50
C ALA A 58 6.68 -5.11 -12.99
N ASN A 59 7.51 -4.63 -12.07
CA ASN A 59 8.89 -4.23 -12.31
C ASN A 59 9.85 -5.07 -11.45
N LEU A 60 10.96 -5.51 -12.04
CA LEU A 60 11.97 -6.26 -11.30
C LEU A 60 13.00 -5.30 -10.70
N GLU A 61 13.16 -5.37 -9.38
CA GLU A 61 14.15 -4.60 -8.62
C GLU A 61 15.08 -5.54 -7.83
N PRO A 62 16.22 -5.04 -7.30
CA PRO A 62 17.16 -5.88 -6.55
C PRO A 62 16.59 -6.51 -5.28
N ASP A 63 15.55 -5.93 -4.69
CA ASP A 63 14.88 -6.39 -3.47
C ASP A 63 13.59 -7.19 -3.71
N GLY A 64 13.13 -7.31 -4.95
CA GLY A 64 11.97 -8.12 -5.30
C GLY A 64 11.27 -7.73 -6.60
N CYS A 65 10.06 -8.22 -6.79
CA CYS A 65 9.15 -7.77 -7.84
C CYS A 65 8.24 -6.68 -7.28
N HIS A 66 8.35 -5.48 -7.81
CA HIS A 66 7.49 -4.34 -7.49
C HIS A 66 6.22 -4.42 -8.32
N VAL A 67 5.10 -4.66 -7.66
CA VAL A 67 3.79 -4.84 -8.26
C VAL A 67 2.94 -3.61 -7.93
N VAL A 68 2.65 -2.79 -8.95
CA VAL A 68 1.80 -1.60 -8.83
C VAL A 68 0.39 -1.94 -9.27
N VAL A 69 -0.59 -1.72 -8.39
CA VAL A 69 -2.01 -1.98 -8.64
C VAL A 69 -2.86 -0.89 -8.00
N GLU A 70 -3.78 -0.29 -8.75
CA GLU A 70 -4.67 0.80 -8.26
C GLU A 70 -3.94 1.99 -7.59
N GLY A 71 -2.68 2.21 -7.93
CA GLY A 71 -1.85 3.27 -7.32
C GLY A 71 -1.16 2.87 -6.01
N GLU A 72 -1.34 1.63 -5.55
CA GLU A 72 -0.57 1.05 -4.46
C GLU A 72 0.59 0.20 -5.01
N GLU A 73 1.73 0.24 -4.33
CA GLU A 73 2.93 -0.50 -4.72
C GLU A 73 3.28 -1.56 -3.66
N LEU A 74 3.32 -2.81 -4.11
CA LEU A 74 3.60 -4.00 -3.31
C LEU A 74 4.95 -4.57 -3.72
N VAL A 75 5.84 -4.80 -2.77
CA VAL A 75 7.09 -5.52 -3.01
C VAL A 75 6.87 -6.99 -2.69
N VAL A 76 6.97 -7.82 -3.72
CA VAL A 76 6.80 -9.27 -3.64
C VAL A 76 8.17 -9.95 -3.73
N SER A 77 8.50 -10.75 -2.73
CA SER A 77 9.71 -11.58 -2.70
C SER A 77 9.31 -13.04 -2.66
N VAL A 78 9.46 -13.73 -3.78
CA VAL A 78 9.22 -15.17 -3.93
C VAL A 78 10.54 -15.88 -4.29
N PRO A 79 10.77 -17.12 -3.82
CA PRO A 79 11.96 -17.89 -4.19
C PRO A 79 12.08 -18.11 -5.70
N GLU A 80 10.94 -18.29 -6.37
CA GLU A 80 10.82 -18.58 -7.80
C GLU A 80 10.47 -17.30 -8.59
N LEU A 81 11.18 -16.21 -8.32
CA LEU A 81 10.89 -14.86 -8.86
C LEU A 81 10.74 -14.82 -10.39
N MET A 82 11.59 -15.55 -11.11
CA MET A 82 11.55 -15.58 -12.57
C MET A 82 10.31 -16.30 -13.11
N GLU A 83 9.83 -17.33 -12.42
CA GLU A 83 8.61 -18.06 -12.82
C GLU A 83 7.37 -17.21 -12.53
N PHE A 84 7.33 -16.56 -11.37
CA PHE A 84 6.27 -15.61 -11.02
C PHE A 84 6.16 -14.46 -12.03
N VAL A 85 7.29 -13.86 -12.41
CA VAL A 85 7.32 -12.78 -13.41
C VAL A 85 6.91 -13.31 -14.78
N ALA A 86 7.27 -14.54 -15.14
CA ALA A 86 6.82 -15.17 -16.38
C ALA A 86 5.31 -15.46 -16.37
N ALA A 87 4.71 -15.74 -15.21
CA ALA A 87 3.28 -15.96 -15.06
C ALA A 87 2.46 -14.67 -15.24
N ILE A 88 2.96 -13.55 -14.73
CA ILE A 88 2.29 -12.23 -14.80
C ILE A 88 2.64 -11.47 -16.09
N GLY A 89 3.87 -11.65 -16.57
CA GLY A 89 4.50 -10.88 -17.64
C GLY A 89 3.80 -10.84 -19.00
N PRO A 90 3.03 -11.86 -19.46
CA PRO A 90 2.31 -11.78 -20.74
C PRO A 90 1.26 -10.66 -20.75
N HIS A 91 0.79 -10.26 -19.57
CA HIS A 91 -0.31 -9.30 -19.38
C HIS A 91 0.14 -8.01 -18.69
N ALA A 92 1.14 -8.08 -17.81
CA ALA A 92 1.74 -6.93 -17.14
C ALA A 92 2.76 -6.15 -17.99
N ALA A 93 3.16 -6.68 -19.15
CA ALA A 93 4.02 -5.98 -20.11
C ALA A 93 3.23 -4.84 -20.77
N ASN A 94 3.15 -3.70 -20.07
CA ASN A 94 2.80 -2.43 -20.67
C ASN A 94 3.78 -2.19 -21.85
N PRO A 95 3.31 -2.10 -23.10
CA PRO A 95 4.18 -1.95 -24.28
C PRO A 95 4.99 -0.63 -24.30
N GLY A 96 4.84 0.22 -23.28
CA GLY A 96 5.56 1.49 -23.13
C GLY A 96 6.95 1.42 -22.48
N ASN A 97 7.33 0.34 -21.78
CA ASN A 97 8.65 0.25 -21.11
C ASN A 97 9.55 -0.81 -21.76
N GLY A 98 10.16 -0.44 -22.89
CA GLY A 98 11.14 -1.24 -23.62
C GLY A 98 12.51 -1.38 -22.94
N SER A 99 12.60 -1.47 -21.62
CA SER A 99 13.88 -1.46 -20.88
C SER A 99 14.51 -2.85 -20.65
N LEU A 100 13.77 -3.94 -20.82
CA LEU A 100 14.32 -5.30 -20.68
C LEU A 100 15.28 -5.70 -21.82
N ARG A 101 15.33 -4.94 -22.92
CA ARG A 101 16.25 -5.18 -24.04
C ARG A 101 17.60 -4.46 -23.91
N GLU A 102 17.76 -3.57 -22.94
CA GLU A 102 19.00 -2.77 -22.79
C GLU A 102 19.96 -3.28 -21.71
N LEU A 103 19.48 -4.06 -20.73
CA LEU A 103 20.35 -4.68 -19.71
C LEU A 103 21.28 -5.77 -20.28
N GLY A 104 21.06 -6.22 -21.52
CA GLY A 104 21.96 -7.12 -22.24
C GLY A 104 23.14 -6.43 -22.97
N ARG A 105 23.20 -5.09 -23.00
CA ARG A 105 24.21 -4.36 -23.79
C ARG A 105 25.29 -3.64 -22.99
N GLN A 106 25.15 -3.50 -21.69
CA GLN A 106 26.11 -2.76 -20.87
C GLN A 106 27.22 -3.65 -20.28
N LYS A 107 27.77 -4.55 -21.11
CA LYS A 107 28.94 -5.38 -20.74
C LYS A 107 29.96 -5.50 -21.87
N VAL A 108 30.24 -4.45 -22.65
CA VAL A 108 31.52 -4.33 -23.38
C VAL A 108 31.82 -2.86 -23.69
N GLU A 109 32.54 -2.17 -22.81
CA GLU A 109 33.46 -1.07 -23.18
C GLU A 109 34.39 -0.83 -21.97
N LYS A 110 35.33 -1.72 -21.69
CA LYS A 110 36.71 -1.74 -22.22
C LYS A 110 37.41 -0.36 -22.13
N THR A 111 37.96 -0.09 -20.94
CA THR A 111 39.37 0.24 -20.70
C THR A 111 40.09 1.14 -21.72
N GLU A 112 40.55 2.32 -21.29
CA GLU A 112 41.99 2.62 -21.10
C GLU A 112 42.25 4.03 -20.51
N PRO A 113 43.46 4.29 -19.97
CA PRO A 113 43.66 5.10 -18.78
C PRO A 113 44.48 6.38 -19.00
N ALA A 114 44.56 7.15 -17.92
CA ALA A 114 45.65 8.04 -17.52
C ALA A 114 46.12 9.16 -18.47
N ARG A 115 45.81 10.40 -18.06
CA ARG A 115 46.87 11.40 -17.88
C ARG A 115 46.54 12.38 -16.74
N PRO A 116 47.51 12.69 -15.86
CA PRO A 116 47.32 13.58 -14.72
C PRO A 116 47.70 15.03 -15.10
N ALA A 117 46.92 16.00 -14.65
CA ALA A 117 47.39 17.38 -14.49
C ALA A 117 46.54 18.11 -13.43
N MET A 118 47.03 18.02 -12.21
CA MET A 118 47.11 19.05 -11.19
C MET A 118 46.38 20.40 -11.45
N ARG A 119 45.74 20.87 -10.35
CA ARG A 119 45.77 22.26 -9.83
C ARG A 119 44.56 23.15 -10.16
N LYS A 120 43.64 23.27 -9.19
CA LYS A 120 43.58 24.44 -8.27
C LYS A 120 42.50 24.23 -7.22
N ALA A 121 42.92 24.38 -5.97
CA ALA A 121 42.04 24.66 -4.85
C ALA A 121 41.36 26.02 -5.09
N ASP A 122 40.03 26.07 -5.00
CA ASP A 122 39.33 27.28 -4.57
C ASP A 122 37.94 26.92 -4.03
N ARG A 123 37.70 27.40 -2.81
CA ARG A 123 36.40 27.61 -2.11
C ARG A 123 35.43 26.44 -1.98
N ILE A 124 35.51 25.83 -0.80
CA ILE A 124 34.37 25.29 -0.06
C ILE A 124 33.41 26.47 0.25
N GLY A 125 32.45 26.70 -0.64
CA GLY A 125 31.27 27.51 -0.35
C GLY A 125 30.18 26.60 0.21
N LEU A 126 29.92 26.68 1.52
CA LEU A 126 28.75 26.04 2.12
C LEU A 126 27.49 26.62 1.46
N PRO A 127 26.57 25.78 0.96
CA PRO A 127 25.31 26.26 0.40
C PRO A 127 24.46 26.88 1.53
N SER A 128 24.11 28.15 1.33
CA SER A 128 23.22 28.96 2.15
C SER A 128 21.73 28.54 2.04
N ALA A 129 21.46 27.23 2.06
CA ALA A 129 20.13 26.65 1.85
C ALA A 129 19.36 26.35 3.16
N THR A 130 19.78 26.88 4.31
CA THR A 130 19.24 26.56 5.64
C THR A 130 18.39 27.66 6.29
N ARG A 131 17.70 28.48 5.49
CA ARG A 131 16.69 29.43 6.02
C ARG A 131 15.25 29.13 5.60
N ALA A 132 15.02 28.25 4.62
CA ALA A 132 13.68 27.82 4.22
C ALA A 132 13.17 26.56 4.95
N GLY A 133 14.06 25.78 5.59
CA GLY A 133 13.69 24.49 6.22
C GLY A 133 13.01 24.59 7.58
N ALA A 134 13.22 25.67 8.34
CA ALA A 134 12.67 25.77 9.69
C ALA A 134 11.15 25.98 9.72
N GLY A 135 10.58 26.69 8.73
CA GLY A 135 9.14 26.89 8.63
C GLY A 135 8.39 25.61 8.30
N MET A 136 8.95 24.78 7.40
CA MET A 136 8.31 23.53 6.99
C MET A 136 8.28 22.48 8.10
N VAL A 137 9.33 22.42 8.93
CA VAL A 137 9.38 21.50 10.08
C VAL A 137 8.35 21.90 11.15
N LEU A 138 8.17 23.19 11.43
CA LEU A 138 7.14 23.65 12.38
C LEU A 138 5.72 23.41 11.86
N VAL A 139 5.48 23.57 10.56
CA VAL A 139 4.18 23.25 9.94
C VAL A 139 3.92 21.75 9.99
N ALA A 140 4.91 20.90 9.71
CA ALA A 140 4.77 19.45 9.79
C ALA A 140 4.50 18.97 11.23
N ILE A 141 5.20 19.53 12.23
CA ILE A 141 4.95 19.23 13.65
C ILE A 141 3.57 19.72 14.08
N GLY A 142 3.19 20.94 13.66
CA GLY A 142 1.86 21.48 13.91
C GLY A 142 0.77 20.58 13.32
N LEU A 143 0.92 20.13 12.08
CA LEU A 143 0.00 19.22 11.41
C LEU A 143 -0.06 17.84 12.08
N ALA A 144 1.09 17.30 12.50
CA ALA A 144 1.17 16.01 13.17
C ALA A 144 0.46 16.01 14.54
N ILE A 145 0.46 17.15 15.24
CA ILE A 145 -0.26 17.31 16.51
C ILE A 145 -1.76 17.59 16.26
N TRP A 146 -2.10 18.40 15.25
CA TRP A 146 -3.48 18.81 14.99
C TRP A 146 -4.32 17.72 14.30
N ALA A 147 -3.73 16.97 13.37
CA ALA A 147 -4.41 15.92 12.62
C ALA A 147 -5.12 14.87 13.51
N PRO A 148 -4.48 14.30 14.54
CA PRO A 148 -5.16 13.32 15.39
C PRO A 148 -6.30 13.95 16.22
N LEU A 149 -6.14 15.19 16.69
CA LEU A 149 -7.20 15.91 17.40
C LEU A 149 -8.44 16.15 16.52
N VAL A 150 -8.22 16.55 15.25
CA VAL A 150 -9.31 16.72 14.27
C VAL A 150 -9.98 15.39 13.98
N LEU A 151 -9.20 14.33 13.81
CA LEU A 151 -9.71 12.98 13.54
C LEU A 151 -10.60 12.50 14.70
N VAL A 152 -10.14 12.63 15.95
CA VAL A 152 -10.93 12.31 17.15
C VAL A 152 -12.23 13.12 17.19
N GLY A 153 -12.16 14.43 16.89
CA GLY A 153 -13.33 15.29 16.82
C GLY A 153 -14.37 14.84 15.77
N LEU A 154 -13.91 14.46 14.56
CA LEU A 154 -14.78 13.96 13.50
C LEU A 154 -15.45 12.64 13.88
N ILE A 155 -14.70 11.70 14.47
CA ILE A 155 -15.25 10.41 14.94
C ILE A 155 -16.33 10.66 16.01
N LEU A 156 -16.06 11.56 16.97
CA LEU A 156 -17.00 11.89 18.04
C LEU A 156 -18.27 12.55 17.50
N LEU A 157 -18.14 13.45 16.52
CA LEU A 157 -19.27 14.11 15.88
C LEU A 157 -20.13 13.12 15.08
N ALA A 158 -19.52 12.18 14.35
CA ALA A 158 -20.22 11.12 13.65
C ALA A 158 -20.95 10.16 14.61
N ALA A 159 -20.29 9.78 15.72
CA ALA A 159 -20.89 8.93 16.74
C ALA A 159 -22.09 9.60 17.43
N LEU A 160 -21.99 10.90 17.72
CA LEU A 160 -23.08 11.69 18.29
C LEU A 160 -24.26 11.81 17.31
N ALA A 161 -23.99 12.08 16.04
CA ALA A 161 -25.01 12.15 15.00
C ALA A 161 -25.75 10.80 14.86
N SER A 162 -25.03 9.68 14.92
CA SER A 162 -25.62 8.33 14.89
C SER A 162 -26.50 8.05 16.11
N LEU A 163 -26.05 8.44 17.31
CA LEU A 163 -26.84 8.35 18.56
C LEU A 163 -28.12 9.18 18.50
N LEU A 164 -28.03 10.41 18.00
CA LEU A 164 -29.18 11.29 17.83
C LEU A 164 -30.17 10.71 16.82
N LEU A 165 -29.70 10.24 15.66
CA LEU A 165 -30.57 9.59 14.66
C LEU A 165 -31.25 8.34 15.23
N GLY A 166 -30.51 7.50 15.95
CA GLY A 166 -31.05 6.31 16.60
C GLY A 166 -32.10 6.67 17.67
N GLY A 167 -31.83 7.71 18.48
CA GLY A 167 -32.78 8.21 19.46
C GLY A 167 -34.05 8.79 18.85
N PHE A 168 -33.92 9.57 17.76
CA PHE A 168 -35.06 10.11 17.02
C PHE A 168 -35.90 9.01 16.37
N ALA A 169 -35.26 7.98 15.79
CA ALA A 169 -35.96 6.83 15.22
C ALA A 169 -36.77 6.04 16.26
N LEU A 170 -36.37 6.06 17.54
CA LEU A 170 -37.15 5.46 18.63
C LEU A 170 -38.34 6.32 19.07
N MET A 171 -38.23 7.65 18.98
CA MET A 171 -39.28 8.59 19.40
C MET A 171 -40.37 8.77 18.35
N ASP A 172 -40.03 8.66 17.06
CA ASP A 172 -40.98 8.82 15.95
C ASP A 172 -40.93 7.62 14.97
N PRO A 173 -41.84 6.63 15.13
CA PRO A 173 -41.86 5.44 14.27
C PRO A 173 -42.21 5.75 12.81
N TYR A 174 -42.77 6.93 12.49
CA TYR A 174 -43.04 7.32 11.11
C TYR A 174 -41.77 7.69 10.33
N LEU A 175 -40.68 8.08 11.02
CA LEU A 175 -39.38 8.31 10.37
C LEU A 175 -38.65 7.00 10.03
N ALA A 176 -38.94 5.91 10.74
CA ALA A 176 -38.31 4.61 10.51
C ALA A 176 -38.66 4.00 9.13
N VAL A 177 -39.82 4.37 8.55
CA VAL A 177 -40.30 3.84 7.26
C VAL A 177 -39.53 4.39 6.04
N ARG A 178 -38.79 5.50 6.19
CA ARG A 178 -37.99 6.10 5.10
C ARG A 178 -36.51 5.71 5.10
N ILE A 179 -36.07 4.94 6.09
CA ILE A 179 -34.68 4.50 6.18
C ILE A 179 -34.54 3.25 5.29
N PRO A 180 -33.59 3.23 4.34
CA PRO A 180 -33.38 2.07 3.49
C PRO A 180 -33.11 0.81 4.34
N ASP A 181 -33.64 -0.32 3.88
CA ASP A 181 -33.85 -1.58 4.64
C ASP A 181 -32.66 -2.23 5.39
N PRO A 182 -31.35 -1.94 5.18
CA PRO A 182 -30.34 -2.60 6.00
C PRO A 182 -30.16 -2.03 7.42
N VAL A 183 -30.71 -0.86 7.76
CA VAL A 183 -30.31 -0.16 9.00
C VAL A 183 -31.33 -0.35 10.14
N THR A 184 -31.16 -1.41 10.92
CA THR A 184 -31.97 -1.64 12.13
C THR A 184 -31.62 -0.59 13.21
N PRO A 185 -32.59 0.00 13.93
CA PRO A 185 -32.33 1.03 14.95
C PRO A 185 -31.36 0.57 16.06
N SER A 186 -31.38 -0.71 16.40
CA SER A 186 -30.46 -1.32 17.36
C SER A 186 -29.01 -1.35 16.87
N LEU A 187 -28.80 -1.43 15.56
CA LEU A 187 -27.47 -1.41 14.93
C LEU A 187 -26.89 0.01 14.96
N LEU A 188 -27.69 1.03 14.65
CA LEU A 188 -27.31 2.45 14.79
C LEU A 188 -26.85 2.77 16.22
N PHE A 189 -27.59 2.30 17.23
CA PHE A 189 -27.24 2.54 18.62
C PHE A 189 -25.92 1.86 19.03
N ARG A 190 -25.70 0.61 18.59
CA ARG A 190 -24.44 -0.12 18.84
C ARG A 190 -23.25 0.53 18.16
N VAL A 191 -23.40 0.97 16.92
CA VAL A 191 -22.35 1.69 16.18
C VAL A 191 -22.05 3.04 16.84
N GLY A 192 -23.09 3.78 17.27
CA GLY A 192 -22.92 5.05 17.98
C GLY A 192 -22.16 4.88 19.31
N VAL A 193 -22.59 3.95 20.17
CA VAL A 193 -21.92 3.68 21.45
C VAL A 193 -20.49 3.19 21.23
N GLY A 194 -20.27 2.27 20.28
CA GLY A 194 -18.94 1.79 19.92
C GLY A 194 -18.01 2.91 19.44
N GLY A 195 -18.53 3.80 18.58
CA GLY A 195 -17.79 4.98 18.10
C GLY A 195 -17.38 5.93 19.23
N VAL A 196 -18.24 6.18 20.21
CA VAL A 196 -17.91 7.01 21.38
C VAL A 196 -16.80 6.37 22.22
N VAL A 197 -16.88 5.06 22.49
CA VAL A 197 -15.85 4.35 23.27
C VAL A 197 -14.51 4.41 22.56
N VAL A 198 -14.48 4.16 21.24
CA VAL A 198 -13.26 4.24 20.42
C VAL A 198 -12.68 5.66 20.43
N ALA A 199 -13.51 6.70 20.30
CA ALA A 199 -13.06 8.09 20.36
C ALA A 199 -12.43 8.44 21.72
N ILE A 200 -13.03 7.98 22.83
CA ILE A 200 -12.48 8.20 24.18
C ILE A 200 -11.13 7.49 24.35
N VAL A 201 -11.02 6.22 23.92
CA VAL A 201 -9.76 5.47 24.02
C VAL A 201 -8.67 6.16 23.19
N LEU A 202 -8.96 6.55 21.95
CA LEU A 202 -8.04 7.32 21.11
C LEU A 202 -7.61 8.63 21.78
N ALA A 203 -8.55 9.37 22.37
CA ALA A 203 -8.26 10.64 23.06
C ALA A 203 -7.41 10.48 24.33
N VAL A 204 -7.41 9.31 24.97
CA VAL A 204 -6.56 9.02 26.14
C VAL A 204 -5.16 8.56 25.73
N VAL A 205 -5.04 7.89 24.59
CA VAL A 205 -3.78 7.36 24.06
C VAL A 205 -2.93 8.43 23.35
N LEU A 206 -3.60 9.40 22.72
CA LEU A 206 -3.00 10.57 22.05
C LEU A 206 -2.62 11.68 23.04
#